data_AF-A0A0T5Z7K9-F1
#
_entry.id   AF-A0A0T5Z7K9-F1
#
_cell.length_a   1.000
_cell.length_b   1.000
_cell.length_c   1.000
_cell.angle_alpha   90.00
_cell.angle_beta   90.00
_cell.angle_gamma   90.00
#
_symmetry.space_group_name_H-M   'P 1'
#
loop_
_entity.id
_entity.type
_entity.pdbx_description
1 polymer ?
#
loop_
_entity_poly.entity_id
_entity_poly.type
_entity_poly.pdbx_seq_one_letter_code
_entity_poly.pdbx_strand_id
1 'polypeptide(L)'
;MSERLLMSLFFCLFFLSLSAVAGAEAPRQDEVLEQVEAPPGGDFVLASVNGPLDTRQLRGKSIFLYFGYTRCPDVCPTSLSFLTQALSELSDEELRKTVSIFVSVDPQHDTVESLADYVEYFHPNLVGVTGTEEAVAKVAKQYGAQYYEVELEGSAFGYA
;
A
#
# COMPACT_ATOMS: atom_id res chain seq x y z
N MET A 1 -8.08 -17.86 62.31
CA MET A 1 -7.01 -16.82 62.32
C MET A 1 -5.83 -17.18 61.40
N SER A 2 -5.50 -18.47 61.26
CA SER A 2 -4.42 -18.98 60.37
C SER A 2 -4.67 -18.75 58.86
N GLU A 3 -5.90 -18.98 58.36
CA GLU A 3 -6.17 -18.96 56.92
C GLU A 3 -6.14 -17.56 56.29
N ARG A 4 -6.55 -16.52 57.05
CA ARG A 4 -6.47 -15.12 56.59
C ARG A 4 -5.03 -14.64 56.48
N LEU A 5 -4.13 -15.14 57.33
CA LEU A 5 -2.71 -14.82 57.29
C LEU A 5 -2.03 -15.51 56.10
N LEU A 6 -2.40 -16.76 55.83
CA LEU A 6 -1.92 -17.53 54.69
C LEU A 6 -2.34 -16.88 53.35
N MET A 7 -3.58 -16.39 53.27
CA MET A 7 -4.11 -15.76 52.06
C MET A 7 -3.46 -14.39 51.80
N SER A 8 -3.18 -13.61 52.85
CA SER A 8 -2.42 -12.35 52.71
C SER A 8 -0.97 -12.56 52.31
N LEU A 9 -0.30 -13.60 52.83
CA LEU A 9 1.07 -13.96 52.41
C LEU A 9 1.11 -14.38 50.94
N PHE A 10 0.12 -15.14 50.47
CA PHE A 10 0.01 -15.53 49.07
C PHE A 10 -0.20 -14.32 48.16
N PHE A 11 -1.06 -13.38 48.57
CA PHE A 11 -1.33 -12.16 47.82
C PHE A 11 -0.09 -11.26 47.74
N CYS A 12 0.65 -11.10 48.84
CA CYS A 12 1.90 -10.35 48.85
C CYS A 12 2.98 -10.99 47.96
N LEU A 13 3.12 -12.32 47.99
CA LEU A 13 4.08 -13.04 47.14
C LEU A 13 3.71 -12.94 45.64
N PHE A 14 2.42 -12.97 45.32
CA PHE A 14 1.93 -12.79 43.95
C PHE A 14 2.15 -11.36 43.42
N PHE A 15 1.98 -10.34 44.28
CA PHE A 15 2.28 -8.95 43.90
C PHE A 15 3.79 -8.67 43.80
N LEU A 16 4.61 -9.32 44.62
CA LEU A 16 6.06 -9.21 44.52
C LEU A 16 6.60 -9.82 43.21
N SER A 17 6.07 -10.97 42.79
CA SER A 17 6.50 -11.61 41.54
C SER A 17 6.05 -10.84 40.30
N LEU A 18 4.88 -10.20 40.33
CA LEU A 18 4.38 -9.39 39.21
C LEU A 18 5.21 -8.12 38.98
N SER A 19 5.80 -7.56 40.04
CA SER A 19 6.66 -6.37 39.93
C SER A 19 8.03 -6.67 39.32
N ALA A 20 8.49 -7.93 39.39
CA ALA A 20 9.78 -8.34 38.83
C ALA A 20 9.74 -8.53 37.30
N VAL A 21 8.55 -8.64 36.69
CA VAL A 21 8.34 -8.80 35.24
C VAL A 21 8.18 -7.46 34.51
N ALA A 22 8.32 -6.32 35.19
CA ALA A 22 8.23 -5.00 34.55
C ALA A 22 9.58 -4.46 34.01
N GLY A 23 10.69 -5.18 34.21
CA GLY A 23 12.04 -4.72 33.89
C GLY A 23 12.64 -5.26 32.58
N ALA A 24 11.89 -6.03 31.79
CA ALA A 24 12.36 -6.45 30.47
C ALA A 24 12.03 -5.35 29.44
N GLU A 25 12.93 -4.38 29.30
CA GLU A 25 12.90 -3.46 28.16
C GLU A 25 12.97 -4.27 26.87
N ALA A 26 11.89 -4.23 26.10
CA ALA A 26 11.83 -4.85 24.79
C ALA A 26 12.92 -4.23 23.90
N PRO A 27 13.63 -5.03 23.08
CA PRO A 27 14.65 -4.49 22.20
C PRO A 27 14.06 -3.39 21.31
N ARG A 28 14.70 -2.22 21.32
CA ARG A 28 14.34 -1.04 20.54
C ARG A 28 14.40 -1.40 19.06
N GLN A 29 13.29 -1.26 18.33
CA GLN A 29 13.14 -1.69 16.93
C GLN A 29 13.97 -0.87 15.92
N ASP A 30 14.83 0.03 16.39
CA ASP A 30 15.50 1.03 15.56
C ASP A 30 16.79 0.50 14.89
N GLU A 31 17.25 -0.72 15.18
CA GLU A 31 18.62 -1.14 14.83
C GLU A 31 18.78 -1.89 13.50
N VAL A 32 17.71 -2.19 12.73
CA VAL A 32 17.87 -2.81 11.40
C VAL A 32 16.83 -2.29 10.40
N LEU A 33 16.88 -0.99 10.11
CA LEU A 33 16.55 -0.53 8.76
C LEU A 33 17.88 -0.23 8.10
N GLU A 34 18.48 -1.26 7.48
CA GLU A 34 19.53 -1.06 6.49
C GLU A 34 19.05 0.08 5.57
N GLN A 35 19.88 1.11 5.40
CA GLN A 35 19.53 2.33 4.69
C GLN A 35 19.31 2.01 3.20
N VAL A 36 18.14 1.46 2.87
CA VAL A 36 17.65 1.41 1.50
C VAL A 36 17.41 2.87 1.13
N GLU A 37 18.30 3.43 0.30
CA GLU A 37 18.10 4.77 -0.24
C GLU A 37 16.72 4.82 -0.89
N ALA A 38 15.91 5.80 -0.48
CA ALA A 38 14.59 5.98 -1.04
C ALA A 38 14.72 6.15 -2.56
N PRO A 39 13.84 5.52 -3.35
CA PRO A 39 13.88 5.66 -4.80
C PRO A 39 13.74 7.15 -5.15
N PRO A 40 14.45 7.62 -6.20
CA PRO A 40 14.53 9.04 -6.51
C PRO A 40 13.17 9.63 -6.90
N GLY A 41 12.22 8.79 -7.35
CA GLY A 41 10.94 9.23 -7.86
C GLY A 41 11.11 10.18 -9.05
N GLY A 42 10.07 10.97 -9.31
CA GLY A 42 10.10 12.08 -10.27
C GLY A 42 9.00 12.01 -11.30
N ASP A 43 9.10 12.86 -12.32
CA ASP A 43 7.99 13.05 -13.25
C ASP A 43 7.82 11.93 -14.24
N PHE A 44 6.56 11.64 -14.56
CA PHE A 44 6.19 10.72 -15.62
C PHE A 44 4.92 11.16 -16.32
N VAL A 45 4.74 10.62 -17.53
CA VAL A 45 3.52 10.73 -18.31
C VAL A 45 3.10 9.32 -18.70
N LEU A 46 1.89 8.92 -18.32
CA LEU A 46 1.29 7.65 -18.71
C LEU A 46 -0.12 7.89 -19.27
N ALA A 47 -0.62 6.95 -20.06
CA ALA A 47 -1.94 7.04 -20.64
C ALA A 47 -3.02 6.76 -19.58
N SER A 48 -4.13 7.49 -19.65
CA SER A 48 -5.35 7.26 -18.89
C SER A 48 -6.56 7.41 -19.80
N VAL A 49 -7.74 7.00 -19.35
CA VAL A 49 -8.99 7.13 -20.13
C VAL A 49 -9.33 8.59 -20.47
N ASN A 50 -8.88 9.55 -19.66
CA ASN A 50 -9.11 10.98 -19.86
C ASN A 50 -7.97 11.67 -20.65
N GLY A 51 -7.09 10.89 -21.27
CA GLY A 51 -5.87 11.37 -21.93
C GLY A 51 -4.62 11.17 -21.07
N PRO A 52 -3.45 11.66 -21.52
CA PRO A 52 -2.19 11.46 -20.79
C PRO A 52 -2.22 12.14 -19.42
N LEU A 53 -1.92 11.36 -18.37
CA LEU A 53 -1.71 11.87 -17.02
C LEU A 53 -0.25 12.27 -16.85
N ASP A 54 0.00 13.58 -16.68
CA ASP A 54 1.33 14.16 -16.49
C ASP A 54 1.47 14.64 -15.04
N THR A 55 2.35 14.02 -14.26
CA THR A 55 2.53 14.35 -12.84
C THR A 55 3.08 15.75 -12.59
N ARG A 56 3.63 16.43 -13.61
CA ARG A 56 4.01 17.86 -13.53
C ARG A 56 2.80 18.78 -13.40
N GLN A 57 1.64 18.35 -13.88
CA GLN A 57 0.40 19.11 -13.74
C GLN A 57 -0.22 18.95 -12.35
N LEU A 58 0.26 17.98 -11.57
CA LEU A 58 -0.22 17.67 -10.21
C LEU A 58 0.59 18.35 -9.11
N ARG A 59 1.42 19.34 -9.45
CA ARG A 59 2.23 20.07 -8.46
C ARG A 59 1.37 20.75 -7.41
N GLY A 60 1.81 20.67 -6.16
CA GLY A 60 1.05 21.18 -5.01
C GLY A 60 -0.07 20.24 -4.52
N LYS A 61 -0.25 19.08 -5.15
CA LYS A 61 -1.13 18.00 -4.68
C LYS A 61 -0.31 16.89 -4.02
N SER A 62 -0.92 16.20 -3.06
CA SER A 62 -0.41 14.96 -2.50
C SER A 62 -0.74 13.83 -3.47
N ILE A 63 0.26 13.03 -3.85
CA ILE A 63 0.09 11.91 -4.78
C ILE A 63 0.25 10.60 -4.01
N PHE A 64 -0.77 9.76 -4.03
CA PHE A 64 -0.65 8.35 -3.64
C PHE A 64 -0.41 7.52 -4.89
N LEU A 65 0.71 6.80 -4.96
CA LEU A 65 1.09 6.01 -6.12
C LEU A 65 1.06 4.52 -5.76
N TYR A 66 0.30 3.73 -6.48
CA TYR A 66 0.21 2.29 -6.30
C TYR A 66 0.50 1.56 -7.61
N PHE A 67 1.37 0.56 -7.56
CA PHE A 67 1.69 -0.30 -8.69
C PHE A 67 0.98 -1.63 -8.53
N GLY A 68 0.23 -2.06 -9.54
CA GLY A 68 -0.55 -3.30 -9.50
C GLY A 68 -1.01 -3.72 -10.89
N TYR A 69 -1.95 -4.64 -10.97
CA TYR A 69 -2.58 -5.08 -12.22
C TYR A 69 -4.00 -5.58 -11.92
N THR A 70 -4.92 -5.51 -12.88
CA THR A 70 -6.36 -5.73 -12.61
C THR A 70 -6.71 -7.18 -12.27
N ARG A 71 -5.94 -8.15 -12.76
CA ARG A 71 -6.15 -9.59 -12.54
C ARG A 71 -5.51 -10.13 -11.26
N CYS A 72 -5.02 -9.25 -10.41
CA CYS A 72 -4.42 -9.59 -9.13
C CYS A 72 -5.52 -10.02 -8.12
N PRO A 73 -5.57 -11.29 -7.69
CA PRO A 73 -6.76 -11.84 -7.05
C PRO A 73 -6.95 -11.49 -5.57
N ASP A 74 -5.93 -10.93 -4.90
CA ASP A 74 -5.95 -10.74 -3.44
C ASP A 74 -5.36 -9.40 -2.98
N VAL A 75 -4.04 -9.22 -3.08
CA VAL A 75 -3.36 -8.08 -2.45
C VAL A 75 -3.74 -6.73 -3.07
N CYS A 76 -4.02 -6.68 -4.37
CA CYS A 76 -4.37 -5.45 -5.07
C CYS A 76 -5.77 -4.93 -4.71
N PRO A 77 -6.85 -5.73 -4.80
CA PRO A 77 -8.17 -5.27 -4.36
C PRO A 77 -8.20 -4.98 -2.85
N THR A 78 -7.44 -5.73 -2.05
CA THR A 78 -7.31 -5.46 -0.60
C THR A 78 -6.63 -4.11 -0.34
N SER A 79 -5.52 -3.82 -1.01
CA SER A 79 -4.78 -2.56 -0.87
C SER A 79 -5.62 -1.35 -1.30
N LEU A 80 -6.33 -1.47 -2.42
CA LEU A 80 -7.23 -0.42 -2.89
C LEU A 80 -8.42 -0.21 -1.95
N SER A 81 -8.93 -1.26 -1.32
CA SER A 81 -9.99 -1.14 -0.31
C SER A 81 -9.53 -0.39 0.94
N PHE A 82 -8.27 -0.57 1.37
CA PHE A 82 -7.69 0.24 2.45
C PHE A 82 -7.49 1.70 2.04
N LEU A 83 -7.04 1.93 0.80
CA LEU A 83 -6.91 3.29 0.27
C LEU A 83 -8.28 3.99 0.19
N THR A 84 -9.32 3.31 -0.28
CA THR A 84 -10.69 3.86 -0.30
C THR A 84 -11.15 4.29 1.08
N GLN A 85 -10.90 3.47 2.11
CA GLN A 85 -11.23 3.83 3.49
C GLN A 85 -10.48 5.09 3.93
N ALA A 86 -9.16 5.14 3.70
CA ALA A 86 -8.35 6.31 4.04
C ALA A 86 -8.80 7.58 3.30
N LEU A 87 -9.14 7.47 2.00
CA LEU A 87 -9.67 8.59 1.22
C LEU A 87 -11.03 9.06 1.73
N SER A 88 -11.88 8.15 2.22
CA SER A 88 -13.21 8.48 2.73
C SER A 88 -13.18 9.23 4.06
N GLU A 89 -12.04 9.20 4.78
CA GLU A 89 -11.84 9.97 6.02
C GLU A 89 -11.41 11.42 5.76
N LEU A 90 -11.00 11.73 4.52
CA LEU A 90 -10.57 13.08 4.15
C LEU A 90 -11.76 14.01 3.92
N SER A 91 -11.61 15.28 4.28
CA SER A 91 -12.56 16.32 3.90
C SER A 91 -12.56 16.59 2.39
N ASP A 92 -13.61 17.20 1.85
CA ASP A 92 -13.67 17.56 0.44
C ASP A 92 -12.49 18.45 -0.01
N GLU A 93 -11.97 19.31 0.88
CA GLU A 93 -10.80 20.14 0.57
C GLU A 93 -9.52 19.30 0.46
N GLU A 94 -9.32 18.35 1.36
CA GLU A 94 -8.17 17.44 1.35
C GLU A 94 -8.24 16.49 0.15
N LEU A 95 -9.44 15.98 -0.18
CA LEU A 95 -9.68 15.18 -1.37
C LEU A 95 -9.30 15.93 -2.65
N ARG A 96 -9.70 17.21 -2.79
CA ARG A 96 -9.30 18.03 -3.95
C ARG A 96 -7.78 18.25 -4.06
N LYS A 97 -7.05 18.14 -2.95
CA LYS A 97 -5.58 18.26 -2.90
C LYS A 97 -4.87 16.91 -2.97
N THR A 98 -5.60 15.80 -3.06
CA THR A 98 -5.05 14.45 -3.15
C THR A 98 -5.37 13.84 -4.50
N VAL A 99 -4.41 13.12 -5.09
CA VAL A 99 -4.61 12.33 -6.31
C VAL A 99 -4.07 10.94 -6.07
N SER A 100 -4.90 9.94 -6.25
CA SER A 100 -4.48 8.54 -6.15
C SER A 100 -4.31 7.98 -7.55
N ILE A 101 -3.14 7.41 -7.83
CA ILE A 101 -2.77 6.89 -9.15
C ILE A 101 -2.51 5.39 -9.00
N PHE A 102 -3.28 4.59 -9.74
CA PHE A 102 -3.03 3.18 -9.94
C PHE A 102 -2.27 2.99 -11.25
N VAL A 103 -0.99 2.63 -11.16
CA VAL A 103 -0.15 2.32 -12.32
C VAL A 103 -0.24 0.82 -12.58
N SER A 104 -0.83 0.43 -13.71
CA SER A 104 -0.78 -0.95 -14.13
C SER A 104 0.63 -1.35 -14.57
N VAL A 105 1.12 -2.48 -14.07
CA VAL A 105 2.36 -3.13 -14.50
C VAL A 105 2.15 -4.20 -15.58
N ASP A 106 0.89 -4.42 -16.00
CA ASP A 106 0.49 -5.42 -17.00
C ASP A 106 -0.21 -4.77 -18.21
N PRO A 107 0.52 -3.96 -19.01
CA PRO A 107 -0.06 -3.22 -20.12
C PRO A 107 -0.59 -4.11 -21.26
N GLN A 108 -0.24 -5.40 -21.30
CA GLN A 108 -0.76 -6.34 -22.29
C GLN A 108 -2.22 -6.70 -22.04
N HIS A 109 -2.65 -6.68 -20.77
CA HIS A 109 -4.00 -7.05 -20.36
C HIS A 109 -4.83 -5.87 -19.87
N ASP A 110 -4.17 -4.87 -19.29
CA ASP A 110 -4.83 -3.72 -18.67
C ASP A 110 -4.86 -2.53 -19.64
N THR A 111 -5.99 -2.39 -20.35
CA THR A 111 -6.29 -1.21 -21.19
C THR A 111 -6.67 0.00 -20.34
N VAL A 112 -6.60 1.21 -20.90
CA VAL A 112 -7.02 2.42 -20.18
C VAL A 112 -8.50 2.40 -19.82
N GLU A 113 -9.34 1.78 -20.65
CA GLU A 113 -10.77 1.62 -20.41
C GLU A 113 -11.03 0.64 -19.25
N SER A 114 -10.43 -0.56 -19.29
CA SER A 114 -10.60 -1.53 -18.21
C SER A 114 -10.03 -1.03 -16.87
N LEU A 115 -8.96 -0.24 -16.92
CA LEU A 115 -8.40 0.38 -15.72
C LEU A 115 -9.32 1.44 -15.13
N ALA A 116 -9.98 2.24 -15.96
CA ALA A 116 -10.96 3.22 -15.50
C ALA A 116 -12.11 2.54 -14.75
N ASP A 117 -12.70 1.50 -15.36
CA ASP A 117 -13.77 0.71 -14.74
C ASP A 117 -13.31 0.07 -13.42
N TYR A 118 -12.09 -0.49 -13.41
CA TYR A 118 -11.53 -1.14 -12.24
C TYR A 118 -11.34 -0.17 -11.07
N VAL A 119 -10.75 1.01 -11.30
CA VAL A 119 -10.48 1.96 -10.20
C VAL A 119 -11.72 2.71 -9.74
N GLU A 120 -12.68 2.94 -10.63
CA GLU A 120 -13.95 3.62 -10.30
C GLU A 120 -14.77 2.79 -9.30
N TYR A 121 -14.68 1.46 -9.36
CA TYR A 121 -15.29 0.58 -8.35
C TYR A 121 -14.79 0.87 -6.92
N PHE A 122 -13.54 1.31 -6.76
CA PHE A 122 -12.95 1.57 -5.46
C PHE A 122 -13.19 2.98 -4.97
N HIS A 123 -12.85 4.01 -5.76
CA HIS A 123 -13.02 5.40 -5.36
C HIS A 123 -12.94 6.36 -6.56
N PRO A 124 -13.80 7.39 -6.68
CA PRO A 124 -13.79 8.32 -7.81
C PRO A 124 -12.54 9.21 -7.90
N ASN A 125 -11.74 9.28 -6.83
CA ASN A 125 -10.46 10.03 -6.81
C ASN A 125 -9.25 9.17 -7.21
N LEU A 126 -9.47 7.93 -7.63
CA LEU A 126 -8.44 7.07 -8.24
C LEU A 126 -8.40 7.27 -9.75
N VAL A 127 -7.20 7.34 -10.30
CA VAL A 127 -6.96 7.35 -11.74
C VAL A 127 -6.11 6.15 -12.11
N GLY A 128 -6.64 5.30 -12.98
CA GLY A 128 -5.92 4.19 -13.59
C GLY A 128 -5.05 4.67 -14.75
N VAL A 129 -3.78 4.29 -14.75
CA VAL A 129 -2.84 4.64 -15.81
C VAL A 129 -2.02 3.44 -16.27
N THR A 130 -1.65 3.44 -17.54
CA THR A 130 -0.79 2.42 -18.17
C THR A 130 -0.01 3.03 -19.34
N GLY A 131 0.77 2.23 -20.05
CA GLY A 131 1.54 2.69 -21.20
C GLY A 131 2.18 1.53 -21.96
N THR A 132 3.27 1.81 -22.67
CA THR A 132 4.11 0.72 -23.19
C THR A 132 4.83 0.03 -22.04
N GLU A 133 5.20 -1.24 -22.22
CA GLU A 133 6.03 -1.98 -21.25
C GLU A 133 7.28 -1.21 -20.84
N GLU A 134 7.98 -0.59 -21.80
CA GLU A 134 9.15 0.23 -21.53
C GLU A 134 8.83 1.45 -20.66
N ALA A 135 7.72 2.15 -20.93
CA ALA A 135 7.32 3.33 -20.17
C ALA A 135 6.95 2.94 -18.74
N VAL A 136 6.18 1.87 -18.56
CA VAL A 136 5.77 1.35 -17.25
C VAL A 136 6.98 0.86 -16.46
N ALA A 137 7.88 0.08 -17.07
CA ALA A 137 9.10 -0.41 -16.42
C ALA A 137 10.00 0.74 -15.96
N LYS A 138 10.11 1.80 -16.77
CA LYS A 138 10.87 3.00 -16.40
C LYS A 138 10.28 3.69 -15.17
N VAL A 139 8.96 3.88 -15.13
CA VAL A 139 8.26 4.50 -13.99
C VAL A 139 8.37 3.63 -12.75
N ALA A 140 8.15 2.32 -12.86
CA ALA A 140 8.28 1.38 -11.74
C ALA A 140 9.69 1.46 -11.13
N LYS A 141 10.73 1.39 -11.97
CA LYS A 141 12.13 1.51 -11.53
C LYS A 141 12.41 2.85 -10.83
N GLN A 142 11.89 3.95 -11.36
CA GLN A 142 12.07 5.29 -10.81
C GLN A 142 11.49 5.42 -9.40
N TYR A 143 10.44 4.67 -9.09
CA TYR A 143 9.80 4.60 -7.77
C TYR A 143 10.18 3.35 -6.96
N GLY A 144 11.17 2.57 -7.40
CA GLY A 144 11.64 1.37 -6.71
C GLY A 144 10.66 0.19 -6.71
N ALA A 145 9.57 0.27 -7.48
CA ALA A 145 8.64 -0.83 -7.65
C ALA A 145 9.26 -1.92 -8.53
N GLN A 146 9.08 -3.17 -8.10
CA GLN A 146 9.54 -4.35 -8.83
C GLN A 146 8.34 -5.22 -9.16
N TYR A 147 8.35 -5.79 -10.37
CA TYR A 147 7.38 -6.75 -10.83
C TYR A 147 8.08 -7.68 -11.83
N TYR A 148 7.59 -8.90 -11.93
CA TYR A 148 8.10 -9.92 -12.83
C TYR A 148 6.91 -10.68 -13.37
N GLU A 149 6.95 -11.00 -14.66
CA GLU A 149 5.99 -11.92 -15.25
C GLU A 149 6.36 -13.35 -14.86
N VAL A 150 5.36 -14.14 -14.48
CA VAL A 150 5.52 -15.54 -14.13
C VAL A 150 4.48 -16.33 -14.91
N GLU A 151 4.95 -17.20 -15.80
CA GLU A 151 4.10 -18.16 -16.50
C GLU A 151 3.61 -19.21 -15.50
N LEU A 152 2.29 -19.39 -15.42
CA LEU A 152 1.65 -20.33 -14.51
C LEU A 152 0.78 -21.28 -15.31
N GLU A 153 1.26 -22.50 -15.50
CA GLU A 153 0.51 -23.54 -16.21
C GLU A 153 -0.86 -23.75 -15.55
N GLY A 154 -1.94 -23.58 -16.32
CA GLY A 154 -3.32 -23.70 -15.82
C GLY A 154 -3.84 -22.47 -15.07
N SER A 155 -3.22 -21.30 -15.21
CA SER A 155 -3.73 -20.06 -14.63
C SER A 155 -5.17 -19.75 -15.09
N ALA A 156 -6.09 -19.65 -14.12
CA ALA A 156 -7.47 -19.24 -14.38
C ALA A 156 -7.59 -17.81 -14.93
N PHE A 157 -6.52 -17.01 -14.83
CA PHE A 157 -6.48 -15.60 -15.22
C PHE A 157 -5.74 -15.35 -16.54
N GLY A 158 -5.37 -16.42 -17.26
CA GLY A 158 -4.80 -16.33 -18.60
C GLY A 158 -3.31 -15.99 -18.65
N TYR A 159 -2.58 -16.19 -17.54
CA TYR A 159 -1.11 -16.12 -17.49
C TYR A 159 -0.53 -17.52 -17.72
N ALA A 160 -0.51 -17.96 -18.97
CA ALA A 160 -0.09 -19.30 -19.40
C ALA A 160 1.04 -19.24 -20.42
#